data_AF-A0A5C9CRE1-F1
#
_entry.id   AF-A0A5C9CRE1-F1
#
_cell.length_a   1.000
_cell.length_b   1.000
_cell.length_c   1.000
_cell.angle_alpha   90.00
_cell.angle_beta   90.00
_cell.angle_gamma   90.00
#
_symmetry.space_group_name_H-M   'P 1'
#
loop_
_entity.id
_entity.type
_entity.pdbx_description
1 polymer ?
#
loop_
_entity_poly.entity_id
_entity_poly.type
_entity_poly.pdbx_seq_one_letter_code
_entity_poly.pdbx_strand_id
1 'polypeptide(L)'
;MQNSPHVPDELYQQRWPGGFSLRDEADAIVAYAFRNGPIEDLHAGQYSDLLEQKELSRITDAEMKELMINACERMEELLRLKESNPEKYAELILGQNFRYCRSWNR
;
A
#
# COMPACT_ATOMS: atom_id res chain seq x y z
N MET A 1 17.48 13.24 -9.85
CA MET A 1 17.83 12.00 -9.13
C MET A 1 17.46 12.24 -7.68
N GLN A 2 16.37 11.65 -7.18
CA GLN A 2 16.09 11.68 -5.74
C GLN A 2 17.07 10.73 -5.06
N ASN A 3 17.75 11.20 -4.02
CA ASN A 3 18.61 10.37 -3.19
C ASN A 3 17.77 9.23 -2.61
N SER A 4 18.02 8.01 -3.06
CA SER A 4 17.40 6.84 -2.45
C SER A 4 17.88 6.76 -1.01
N PRO A 5 16.98 6.62 -0.01
CA PRO A 5 17.40 6.53 1.38
C PRO A 5 18.31 5.31 1.56
N HIS A 6 19.53 5.53 2.00
CA HIS A 6 20.44 4.46 2.41
C HIS A 6 20.12 4.06 3.85
N VAL A 7 19.82 2.79 4.06
CA VAL A 7 19.64 2.21 5.40
C VAL A 7 20.97 1.56 5.79
N PRO A 8 21.65 2.02 6.86
CA PRO A 8 22.87 1.40 7.36
C PRO A 8 22.68 -0.08 7.71
N ASP A 9 23.69 -0.92 7.44
CA ASP A 9 23.62 -2.38 7.64
C ASP A 9 23.23 -2.78 9.07
N GLU A 10 23.73 -2.09 10.08
CA GLU A 10 23.39 -2.36 11.50
C GLU A 10 21.89 -2.15 11.77
N LEU A 11 21.30 -1.09 11.21
CA LEU A 11 19.87 -0.82 11.32
C LEU A 11 19.05 -1.81 10.49
N TYR A 12 19.55 -2.21 9.32
CA TYR A 12 18.91 -3.22 8.50
C TYR A 12 18.80 -4.56 9.25
N GLN A 13 19.90 -5.05 9.83
CA GLN A 13 19.92 -6.30 10.59
C GLN A 13 19.06 -6.22 11.87
N GLN A 14 19.03 -5.05 12.53
CA GLN A 14 18.16 -4.84 13.69
C GLN A 14 16.68 -4.88 13.31
N ARG A 15 16.32 -4.26 12.18
CA ARG A 15 14.92 -4.13 11.73
C ARG A 15 14.40 -5.40 11.07
N TRP A 16 15.24 -6.07 10.28
CA TRP A 16 14.92 -7.27 9.50
C TRP A 16 15.95 -8.38 9.74
N PRO A 17 16.03 -8.95 10.95
CA PRO A 17 17.01 -9.99 11.28
C PRO A 17 16.85 -11.28 10.45
N GLY A 18 15.68 -11.50 9.84
CA GLY A 18 15.41 -12.60 8.92
C GLY A 18 15.53 -12.25 7.43
N GLY A 19 16.02 -11.04 7.11
CA GLY A 19 15.98 -10.47 5.77
C GLY A 19 14.66 -9.75 5.47
N PHE A 20 14.65 -8.99 4.37
CA PHE A 20 13.50 -8.22 3.91
C PHE A 20 12.50 -9.16 3.21
N SER A 21 11.32 -9.33 3.80
CA SER A 21 10.31 -10.26 3.29
C SER A 21 9.44 -9.64 2.19
N LEU A 22 8.68 -10.48 1.47
CA LEU A 22 7.65 -9.99 0.54
C LEU A 22 6.60 -9.12 1.23
N ARG A 23 6.35 -9.36 2.53
CA ARG A 23 5.45 -8.53 3.31
C ARG A 23 6.03 -7.13 3.54
N ASP A 24 7.32 -7.05 3.86
CA ASP A 24 8.01 -5.77 4.03
C ASP A 24 8.06 -4.99 2.71
N GLU A 25 8.30 -5.68 1.59
CA GLU A 25 8.24 -5.07 0.26
C GLU A 25 6.83 -4.55 -0.06
N ALA A 26 5.80 -5.35 0.20
CA ALA A 26 4.42 -4.95 0.02
C ALA A 26 4.05 -3.72 0.87
N ASP A 27 4.44 -3.70 2.14
CA ASP A 27 4.23 -2.56 3.04
C ASP A 27 4.91 -1.29 2.50
N ALA A 28 6.14 -1.40 2.00
CA ALA A 28 6.87 -0.27 1.42
C ALA A 28 6.24 0.24 0.12
N ILE A 29 5.82 -0.66 -0.79
CA ILE A 29 5.16 -0.31 -2.05
C ILE A 29 3.84 0.41 -1.77
N VAL A 30 2.99 -0.13 -0.89
CA VAL A 30 1.69 0.48 -0.57
C VAL A 30 1.87 1.81 0.13
N ALA A 31 2.84 1.91 1.06
CA ALA A 31 3.16 3.19 1.69
C ALA A 31 3.57 4.25 0.65
N TYR A 32 4.45 3.88 -0.28
CA TYR A 32 4.97 4.81 -1.30
C TYR A 32 3.93 5.18 -2.36
N ALA A 33 3.23 4.20 -2.92
CA ALA A 33 2.38 4.38 -4.09
C ALA A 33 0.94 4.78 -3.75
N PHE A 34 0.48 4.51 -2.53
CA PHE A 34 -0.91 4.75 -2.14
C PHE A 34 -1.02 5.61 -0.88
N ARG A 35 -0.46 5.16 0.25
CA ARG A 35 -0.63 5.86 1.53
C ARG A 35 -0.12 7.28 1.48
N ASN A 36 1.11 7.48 1.01
CA ASN A 36 1.76 8.79 0.91
C ASN A 36 1.24 9.62 -0.28
N GLY A 37 0.00 9.36 -0.73
CA GLY A 37 -0.70 10.07 -1.79
C GLY A 37 -1.94 10.80 -1.26
N PRO A 38 -2.92 11.11 -2.14
CA PRO A 38 -4.10 11.90 -1.77
C PRO A 38 -4.96 11.34 -0.62
N ILE A 39 -4.85 10.05 -0.31
CA ILE A 39 -5.56 9.45 0.83
C ILE A 39 -5.03 9.97 2.17
N GLU A 40 -3.76 10.37 2.25
CA GLU A 40 -3.21 11.01 3.45
C GLU A 40 -3.84 12.39 3.67
N ASP A 41 -4.13 13.16 2.62
CA ASP A 41 -4.79 14.47 2.76
C ASP A 41 -6.22 14.33 3.34
N LEU A 42 -6.89 13.21 3.05
CA LEU A 42 -8.18 12.87 3.65
C LEU A 42 -8.05 12.49 5.13
N HIS A 43 -6.88 12.00 5.54
CA HIS A 43 -6.60 11.47 6.88
C HIS A 43 -5.95 12.48 7.83
N ALA A 44 -5.05 13.34 7.34
CA ALA A 44 -4.18 14.23 8.11
C ALA A 44 -4.91 15.45 8.76
N GLY A 45 -6.24 15.39 8.86
CA GLY A 45 -7.07 16.44 9.44
C GLY A 45 -7.10 16.43 10.98
N GLN A 46 -7.46 17.56 11.58
CA GLN A 46 -7.80 17.59 13.01
C GLN A 46 -9.12 16.86 13.27
N TYR A 47 -9.26 16.37 14.50
CA TYR A 47 -10.51 15.78 14.99
C TYR A 47 -11.70 16.71 14.69
N SER A 48 -12.76 16.11 14.16
CA SER A 48 -13.99 16.80 13.79
C SER A 48 -15.15 15.87 14.04
N ASP A 49 -16.28 16.40 14.51
CA ASP A 49 -17.51 15.65 14.75
C ASP A 49 -18.03 14.90 13.51
N LEU A 50 -17.53 15.23 12.30
CA LEU A 50 -17.79 14.46 11.09
C LEU A 50 -17.24 13.02 11.17
N LEU A 51 -16.17 12.78 11.94
CA LEU A 51 -15.56 11.45 12.11
C LEU A 51 -16.41 10.51 12.98
N GLU A 52 -17.37 11.05 13.75
CA GLU A 52 -18.34 10.25 14.50
C GLU A 52 -19.57 9.89 13.63
N GLN A 53 -19.83 10.67 12.59
CA GLN A 53 -20.99 10.54 11.70
C GLN A 53 -20.60 9.73 10.47
N LYS A 54 -21.00 8.45 10.42
CA LYS A 54 -20.64 7.52 9.33
C LYS A 54 -21.06 8.01 7.93
N GLU A 55 -22.06 8.89 7.86
CA GLU A 55 -22.56 9.50 6.63
C GLU A 55 -21.65 10.64 6.12
N LEU A 56 -20.73 11.16 6.95
CA LEU A 56 -19.86 12.29 6.65
C LEU A 56 -18.40 11.83 6.60
N SER A 57 -17.91 11.56 5.39
CA SER A 57 -16.63 10.88 5.15
C SER A 57 -15.37 11.68 5.57
N ARG A 58 -14.48 11.13 6.43
CA ARG A 58 -13.14 11.69 6.76
C ARG A 58 -12.02 10.70 7.23
N ILE A 59 -12.16 9.37 7.08
CA ILE A 59 -11.12 8.33 7.39
C ILE A 59 -10.38 8.51 8.75
N THR A 60 -10.85 7.81 9.77
CA THR A 60 -10.18 7.71 11.08
C THR A 60 -8.85 6.95 11.01
N ASP A 61 -7.99 7.09 12.03
CA ASP A 61 -6.75 6.31 12.20
C ASP A 61 -6.99 4.79 12.14
N ALA A 62 -8.07 4.32 12.76
CA ALA A 62 -8.43 2.91 12.77
C ALA A 62 -8.78 2.43 11.35
N GLU A 63 -9.58 3.20 10.62
CA GLU A 63 -9.95 2.89 9.23
C GLU A 63 -8.74 2.97 8.30
N MET A 64 -7.90 4.00 8.43
CA MET A 64 -6.65 4.10 7.67
C MET A 64 -5.77 2.87 7.91
N LYS A 65 -5.59 2.46 9.17
CA LYS A 65 -4.81 1.26 9.50
C LYS A 65 -5.38 -0.01 8.87
N GLU A 66 -6.71 -0.20 8.94
CA GLU A 66 -7.38 -1.35 8.32
C GLU A 66 -7.19 -1.37 6.80
N LEU A 67 -7.38 -0.23 6.14
CA LEU A 67 -7.17 -0.05 4.70
C LEU A 67 -5.73 -0.40 4.30
N MET A 68 -4.74 0.10 5.05
CA MET A 68 -3.33 -0.17 4.77
C MET A 68 -2.98 -1.64 4.95
N ILE A 69 -3.41 -2.27 6.05
CA ILE A 69 -3.14 -3.70 6.27
C ILE A 69 -3.71 -4.54 5.12
N ASN A 70 -4.97 -4.29 4.74
CA ASN A 70 -5.62 -5.00 3.64
C ASN A 70 -4.89 -4.80 2.31
N ALA A 71 -4.55 -3.56 1.96
CA ALA A 71 -3.83 -3.25 0.72
C ALA A 71 -2.47 -3.95 0.67
N CYS A 72 -1.73 -3.94 1.77
CA CYS A 72 -0.45 -4.62 1.87
C CYS A 72 -0.58 -6.15 1.80
N GLU A 73 -1.62 -6.76 2.38
CA GLU A 73 -1.84 -8.21 2.28
C GLU A 73 -2.11 -8.62 0.83
N ARG A 74 -2.98 -7.87 0.14
CA ARG A 74 -3.24 -8.10 -1.28
C ARG A 74 -2.00 -7.87 -2.13
N MET A 75 -1.18 -6.87 -1.80
CA MET A 75 0.09 -6.62 -2.51
C MET A 75 1.10 -7.75 -2.29
N GLU A 76 1.24 -8.27 -1.07
CA GLU A 76 2.09 -9.43 -0.79
C GLU A 76 1.64 -10.66 -1.60
N GLU A 77 0.33 -10.95 -1.64
CA GLU A 77 -0.24 -12.02 -2.46
C GLU A 77 0.10 -11.83 -3.94
N LEU A 78 0.06 -10.60 -4.45
CA LEU A 78 0.43 -10.27 -5.83
C LEU A 78 1.91 -10.48 -6.11
N LEU A 79 2.80 -10.04 -5.20
CA LEU A 79 4.24 -10.26 -5.32
C LEU A 79 4.57 -11.76 -5.31
N ARG A 80 3.97 -12.51 -4.39
CA ARG A 80 4.10 -13.96 -4.32
C ARG A 80 3.57 -14.65 -5.57
N LEU A 81 2.43 -14.21 -6.11
CA LEU A 81 1.89 -14.73 -7.37
C LEU A 81 2.82 -14.42 -8.54
N LYS A 82 3.40 -13.22 -8.58
CA LYS A 82 4.35 -12.82 -9.61
C LYS A 82 5.59 -13.72 -9.64
N GLU A 83 6.09 -14.14 -8.48
CA GLU A 83 7.23 -15.06 -8.39
C GLU A 83 6.84 -16.51 -8.72
N SER A 84 5.72 -16.98 -8.18
CA SER A 84 5.33 -18.39 -8.28
C SER A 84 4.63 -18.76 -9.58
N ASN A 85 3.87 -17.84 -10.17
CA ASN A 85 3.16 -18.03 -11.44
C ASN A 85 3.01 -16.70 -12.21
N PRO A 86 4.07 -16.27 -12.93
CA PRO A 86 4.09 -15.01 -13.65
C PRO A 86 2.98 -14.87 -14.71
N GLU A 87 2.58 -15.96 -15.36
CA GLU A 87 1.50 -15.96 -16.36
C GLU A 87 0.17 -15.62 -15.69
N LYS A 88 -0.13 -16.25 -14.54
CA LYS A 88 -1.37 -15.99 -13.82
C LYS A 88 -1.42 -14.58 -13.24
N TYR A 89 -0.28 -14.09 -12.75
CA TYR A 89 -0.14 -12.70 -12.35
C TYR A 89 -0.46 -11.75 -13.51
N ALA A 90 0.11 -11.99 -14.70
CA ALA A 90 -0.12 -11.14 -15.87
C ALA A 90 -1.61 -11.12 -16.28
N GLU A 91 -2.26 -12.28 -16.34
CA GLU A 91 -3.71 -12.38 -16.60
C GLU A 91 -4.53 -11.56 -15.58
N LEU A 92 -4.21 -11.69 -14.30
CA LEU A 92 -4.92 -11.00 -13.23
C LEU A 92 -4.78 -9.48 -13.39
N ILE A 93 -3.56 -8.95 -13.54
CA ILE A 93 -3.31 -7.51 -13.64
C ILE A 93 -3.94 -6.93 -14.91
N LEU A 94 -3.84 -7.62 -16.05
CA LEU A 94 -4.53 -7.22 -17.28
C LEU A 94 -6.05 -7.19 -17.07
N GLY A 95 -6.61 -8.18 -16.38
CA GLY A 95 -8.02 -8.24 -16.03
C GLY A 95 -8.46 -7.09 -15.11
N GLN A 96 -7.67 -6.76 -14.09
CA GLN A 96 -7.93 -5.63 -13.19
C GLN A 96 -7.92 -4.29 -13.95
N ASN A 97 -6.88 -4.07 -14.77
CA ASN A 97 -6.77 -2.87 -15.60
C ASN A 97 -7.96 -2.75 -16.56
N PHE A 98 -8.27 -3.83 -17.27
CA PHE A 98 -9.39 -3.87 -18.19
C PHE A 98 -10.72 -3.62 -17.47
N ARG A 99 -10.92 -4.08 -16.24
CA ARG A 99 -12.21 -3.89 -15.56
C ARG A 99 -12.35 -2.50 -14.97
N TYR A 100 -11.35 -2.01 -14.26
CA TYR A 100 -11.49 -0.91 -13.31
C TYR A 100 -10.76 0.38 -13.69
N CYS A 101 -9.77 0.31 -14.58
CA CYS A 101 -8.93 1.47 -14.90
C CYS A 101 -9.27 2.12 -16.27
N ARG A 102 -10.35 1.68 -16.93
CA ARG A 102 -10.71 2.12 -18.29
C ARG A 102 -10.98 3.62 -18.43
N SER A 103 -11.51 4.25 -17.39
CA SER A 103 -11.86 5.67 -17.37
C SER A 103 -10.77 6.55 -16.75
N TRP A 104 -9.63 5.97 -16.36
CA TRP A 104 -8.55 6.71 -15.71
C TRP A 104 -7.71 7.41 -16.78
N ASN A 105 -7.22 8.62 -16.46
CA ASN A 105 -6.29 9.33 -17.33
C ASN A 105 -4.95 8.56 -17.40
N ARG A 106 -4.34 8.51 -18.58
CA ARG A 106 -3.06 7.84 -18.84
C ARG A 106 -1.93 8.84 -18.99
#